data_AF-A0A920PR20-F1
#
_entry.id   AF-A0A920PR20-F1
#
_cell.length_a   1.000
_cell.length_b   1.000
_cell.length_c   1.000
_cell.angle_alpha   90.00
_cell.angle_beta   90.00
_cell.angle_gamma   90.00
#
_symmetry.space_group_name_H-M   'P 1'
#
loop_
_entity.id
_entity.type
_entity.pdbx_description
1 polymer ?
#
loop_
_entity_poly.entity_id
_entity_poly.type
_entity_poly.pdbx_seq_one_letter_code
_entity_poly.pdbx_strand_id
1 'polypeptide(L)'
;MPSVTGMPNDKEALNLSNTVKSFELWSHYFNNILLVDNGQYEQPNVTRESVEGMFQRVNENLAQTLTTVLSAGEMRPPPQEVFSSSEVKATMGLIGDVSTIGHCSEEIRIKSQFWRGGMEPGTRELESIIERSVDKNNLTFPTDVSGARSASLIVHGRPEHLYTQAIALGRTRLEELTTVGKVRYGDYPDRRTKYLSAITIVSGINDFTRLDQMKKRVQELNGSAPSNSHITTDSVVVGPSTV
;
A
#
# COMPACT_ATOMS: atom_id res chain seq x y z
N MET A 1 -0.41 -8.29 -3.37
CA MET A 1 -0.20 -8.47 -4.81
C MET A 1 1.25 -8.87 -5.03
N PRO A 2 1.51 -9.87 -5.89
CA PRO A 2 2.85 -10.40 -6.10
C PRO A 2 3.69 -9.37 -6.84
N SER A 3 4.99 -9.37 -6.57
CA SER A 3 5.92 -8.87 -7.56
C SER A 3 6.22 -9.98 -8.56
N VAL A 4 6.21 -9.66 -9.84
CA VAL A 4 6.40 -10.61 -10.94
C VAL A 4 7.54 -10.22 -11.88
N THR A 5 8.28 -9.18 -11.55
CA THR A 5 9.41 -8.70 -12.35
C THR A 5 10.48 -9.79 -12.49
N GLY A 6 10.91 -10.02 -13.73
CA GLY A 6 11.91 -11.05 -14.05
C GLY A 6 11.39 -12.49 -14.00
N MET A 7 10.11 -12.73 -13.75
CA MET A 7 9.53 -14.08 -13.86
C MET A 7 9.39 -14.51 -15.32
N PRO A 8 9.58 -15.81 -15.63
CA PRO A 8 9.12 -16.40 -16.90
C PRO A 8 7.62 -16.17 -17.14
N ASN A 9 7.23 -16.00 -18.40
CA ASN A 9 5.85 -15.64 -18.80
C ASN A 9 4.76 -16.55 -18.20
N ASP A 10 5.00 -17.86 -18.14
CA ASP A 10 4.09 -18.85 -17.56
C ASP A 10 3.91 -18.65 -16.05
N LYS A 11 5.01 -18.39 -15.33
CA LYS A 11 4.98 -18.08 -13.90
C LYS A 11 4.37 -16.72 -13.62
N GLU A 12 4.67 -15.70 -14.43
CA GLU A 12 4.06 -14.37 -14.34
C GLU A 12 2.53 -14.49 -14.49
N ALA A 13 2.06 -15.14 -15.57
CA ALA A 13 0.64 -15.32 -15.84
C ALA A 13 -0.07 -16.08 -14.71
N LEU A 14 0.56 -17.15 -14.18
CA LEU A 14 0.01 -17.92 -13.06
C LEU A 14 -0.14 -17.06 -11.80
N ASN A 15 0.91 -16.33 -11.40
CA ASN A 15 0.88 -15.51 -10.18
C ASN A 15 -0.14 -14.38 -10.28
N LEU A 16 -0.21 -13.69 -11.42
CA LEU A 16 -1.19 -12.64 -11.66
C LEU A 16 -2.62 -13.20 -11.70
N SER A 17 -2.85 -14.34 -12.37
CA SER A 17 -4.17 -14.97 -12.43
C SER A 17 -4.66 -15.42 -11.06
N ASN A 18 -3.79 -16.05 -10.26
CA ASN A 18 -4.11 -16.46 -8.90
C ASN A 18 -4.48 -15.26 -8.03
N THR A 19 -3.78 -14.14 -8.20
CA THR A 19 -4.03 -12.90 -7.47
C THR A 19 -5.40 -12.33 -7.77
N VAL A 20 -5.73 -12.17 -9.06
CA VAL A 20 -7.03 -11.64 -9.51
C VAL A 20 -8.17 -12.52 -9.00
N LYS A 21 -8.07 -13.84 -9.20
CA LYS A 21 -9.12 -14.79 -8.76
C LYS A 21 -9.28 -14.79 -7.25
N SER A 22 -8.18 -14.74 -6.50
CA SER A 22 -8.22 -14.70 -5.03
C SER A 22 -8.91 -13.43 -4.55
N PHE A 23 -8.59 -12.27 -5.13
CA PHE A 23 -9.22 -11.01 -4.78
C PHE A 23 -10.74 -11.00 -5.05
N GLU A 24 -11.17 -11.50 -6.22
CA GLU A 24 -12.60 -11.60 -6.56
C GLU A 24 -13.38 -12.53 -5.63
N LEU A 25 -12.74 -13.60 -5.14
CA LEU A 25 -13.34 -14.47 -4.13
C LEU A 25 -13.41 -13.76 -2.77
N TRP A 26 -12.28 -13.23 -2.30
CA TRP A 26 -12.13 -12.67 -0.95
C TRP A 26 -13.00 -11.44 -0.69
N SER A 27 -13.26 -10.62 -1.70
CA SER A 27 -14.08 -9.41 -1.56
C SER A 27 -15.49 -9.68 -1.02
N HIS A 28 -15.96 -10.93 -1.10
CA HIS A 28 -17.27 -11.36 -0.60
C HIS A 28 -17.26 -11.92 0.83
N TYR A 29 -16.08 -12.23 1.40
CA TYR A 29 -15.95 -12.95 2.67
C TYR A 29 -15.35 -12.13 3.82
N PHE A 30 -14.56 -11.11 3.51
CA PHE A 30 -13.85 -10.34 4.53
C PHE A 30 -14.54 -9.02 4.84
N ASN A 31 -14.42 -8.60 6.11
CA ASN A 31 -14.95 -7.31 6.52
C ASN A 31 -14.23 -6.17 5.81
N ASN A 32 -12.92 -6.30 5.66
CA ASN A 32 -12.09 -5.37 4.92
C ASN A 32 -10.88 -6.13 4.36
N ILE A 33 -10.40 -5.71 3.20
CA ILE A 33 -9.16 -6.21 2.59
C ILE A 33 -8.16 -5.06 2.51
N LEU A 34 -7.12 -5.12 3.32
CA LEU A 34 -5.97 -4.23 3.20
C LEU A 34 -5.03 -4.74 2.10
N LEU A 35 -4.84 -3.96 1.04
CA LEU A 35 -4.00 -4.33 -0.09
C LEU A 35 -2.57 -3.82 0.08
N VAL A 36 -1.63 -4.69 -0.27
CA VAL A 36 -0.19 -4.38 -0.39
C VAL A 36 0.28 -4.89 -1.74
N ASP A 37 0.87 -4.03 -2.56
CA ASP A 37 1.45 -4.36 -3.86
C ASP A 37 2.97 -4.40 -3.77
N ASN A 38 3.51 -5.62 -3.75
CA ASN A 38 4.96 -5.84 -3.66
C ASN A 38 5.71 -5.23 -4.85
N GLY A 39 5.05 -5.07 -6.00
CA GLY A 39 5.65 -4.43 -7.17
C GLY A 39 6.00 -2.96 -6.97
N GLN A 40 5.34 -2.25 -6.03
CA GLN A 40 5.68 -0.86 -5.73
C GLN A 40 6.99 -0.68 -4.98
N TYR A 41 7.43 -1.71 -4.27
CA TYR A 41 8.62 -1.65 -3.43
C TYR A 41 9.88 -2.16 -4.11
N GLU A 42 9.73 -2.61 -5.35
CA GLU A 42 10.86 -2.89 -6.22
C GLU A 42 11.60 -1.60 -6.51
N GLN A 43 12.92 -1.64 -6.41
CA GLN A 43 13.76 -0.49 -6.74
C GLN A 43 14.35 -0.74 -8.13
N PRO A 44 13.90 -0.04 -9.19
CA PRO A 44 14.35 -0.28 -10.56
C PRO A 44 15.87 -0.09 -10.77
N ASN A 45 16.53 0.61 -9.83
CA ASN A 45 17.90 1.09 -9.98
C ASN A 45 18.88 0.61 -8.89
N VAL A 46 18.50 -0.37 -8.05
CA VAL A 46 19.41 -0.94 -7.06
C VAL A 46 19.86 -2.32 -7.52
N THR A 47 21.08 -2.37 -8.07
CA THR A 47 21.78 -3.57 -8.54
C THR A 47 22.12 -4.59 -7.44
N ARG A 48 21.64 -4.42 -6.20
CA ARG A 48 22.17 -5.15 -5.02
C ARG A 48 21.15 -5.68 -4.02
N GLU A 49 19.88 -5.32 -4.08
CA GLU A 49 18.90 -5.87 -3.14
C GLU A 49 18.41 -7.23 -3.67
N SER A 50 18.56 -8.28 -2.86
CA SER A 50 17.95 -9.58 -3.17
C SER A 50 16.43 -9.49 -3.01
N VAL A 51 15.70 -10.38 -3.69
CA VAL A 51 14.24 -10.50 -3.50
C VAL A 51 13.88 -10.70 -2.03
N GLU A 52 14.65 -11.53 -1.32
CA GLU A 52 14.51 -11.75 0.13
C GLU A 52 14.73 -10.46 0.93
N GLY A 53 15.78 -9.68 0.62
CA GLY A 53 16.06 -8.42 1.28
C GLY A 53 14.93 -7.39 1.09
N MET A 54 14.38 -7.31 -0.13
CA MET A 54 13.21 -6.48 -0.40
C MET A 54 12.01 -6.91 0.47
N PHE A 55 11.68 -8.20 0.51
CA PHE A 55 10.58 -8.69 1.33
C PHE A 55 10.80 -8.42 2.81
N GLN A 56 12.01 -8.62 3.33
CA GLN A 56 12.33 -8.31 4.71
C GLN A 56 12.10 -6.83 5.01
N ARG A 57 12.65 -5.93 4.19
CA ARG A 57 12.48 -4.48 4.34
C ARG A 57 11.01 -4.06 4.27
N VAL A 58 10.24 -4.57 3.31
CA VAL A 58 8.82 -4.26 3.16
C VAL A 58 8.02 -4.76 4.36
N ASN A 59 8.27 -5.99 4.80
CA ASN A 59 7.59 -6.59 5.96
C ASN A 59 7.91 -5.84 7.25
N GLU A 60 9.17 -5.46 7.48
CA GLU A 60 9.58 -4.66 8.64
C GLU A 60 8.88 -3.29 8.64
N ASN A 61 8.87 -2.59 7.50
CA ASN A 61 8.20 -1.29 7.37
C ASN A 61 6.68 -1.39 7.59
N LEU A 62 6.03 -2.42 7.01
CA LEU A 62 4.60 -2.64 7.18
C LEU A 62 4.26 -3.00 8.63
N ALA A 63 5.05 -3.89 9.24
CA ALA A 63 4.87 -4.27 10.65
C ALA A 63 5.01 -3.06 11.58
N GLN A 64 6.01 -2.20 11.35
CA GLN A 64 6.17 -0.95 12.11
C GLN A 64 4.98 -0.03 11.90
N THR A 65 4.54 0.18 10.67
CA THR A 65 3.39 1.03 10.33
C THR A 65 2.12 0.56 11.03
N LEU A 66 1.82 -0.74 10.95
CA LEU A 66 0.67 -1.35 11.61
C LEU A 66 0.78 -1.28 13.13
N THR A 67 1.99 -1.48 13.68
CA THR A 67 2.23 -1.34 15.12
C THR A 67 1.95 0.09 15.57
N THR A 68 2.43 1.09 14.84
CA THR A 68 2.15 2.51 15.12
C THR A 68 0.65 2.79 15.11
N VAL A 69 -0.07 2.30 14.09
CA VAL A 69 -1.54 2.43 13.99
C VAL A 69 -2.25 1.83 15.19
N LEU A 70 -1.89 0.59 15.55
CA LEU A 70 -2.58 -0.16 16.60
C LEU A 70 -2.26 0.33 18.01
N SER A 71 -1.08 0.92 18.21
CA SER A 71 -0.62 1.38 19.53
C SER A 71 -0.75 2.89 19.76
N ALA A 72 -1.11 3.68 18.73
CA ALA A 72 -1.21 5.15 18.83
C ALA A 72 -2.01 5.64 20.04
N GLY A 73 -3.11 4.97 20.37
CA GLY A 73 -3.97 5.34 21.49
C GLY A 73 -3.39 5.05 22.89
N GLU A 74 -2.31 4.27 22.99
CA GLU A 74 -1.75 3.79 24.26
C GLU A 74 -0.36 4.35 24.57
N MET A 75 0.15 5.25 23.72
CA MET A 75 1.53 5.71 23.79
C MET A 75 1.87 6.61 24.97
N ARG A 76 3.18 6.64 25.24
CA ARG A 76 3.83 7.51 26.23
C ARG A 76 5.00 8.26 25.58
N PRO A 77 5.11 9.60 25.71
CA PRO A 77 4.20 10.52 26.41
C PRO A 77 2.77 10.51 25.82
N PRO A 78 1.75 11.00 26.56
CA PRO A 78 0.38 10.98 26.04
C PRO A 78 0.28 11.83 24.76
N PRO A 79 -0.53 11.38 23.77
CA PRO A 79 -0.76 12.14 22.55
C PRO A 79 -1.58 13.41 22.83
N GLN A 80 -1.49 14.41 21.96
CA GLN A 80 -2.38 15.58 22.04
C GLN A 80 -3.79 15.21 21.58
N GLU A 81 -3.87 14.39 20.52
CA GLU A 81 -5.12 13.77 20.05
C GLU A 81 -4.97 12.24 20.01
N VAL A 82 -5.89 11.55 20.70
CA VAL A 82 -5.85 10.08 20.86
C VAL A 82 -6.46 9.39 19.64
N PHE A 83 -5.65 8.60 18.92
CA PHE A 83 -6.16 7.68 17.90
C PHE A 83 -6.44 6.29 18.49
N SER A 84 -7.70 6.02 18.85
CA SER A 84 -8.09 4.77 19.51
C SER A 84 -8.42 3.63 18.53
N SER A 85 -8.53 2.40 19.03
CA SER A 85 -9.00 1.26 18.23
C SER A 85 -10.41 1.47 17.64
N SER A 86 -11.25 2.29 18.28
CA SER A 86 -12.55 2.68 17.74
C SER A 86 -12.41 3.52 16.48
N GLU A 87 -11.38 4.38 16.40
CA GLU A 87 -11.09 5.15 15.18
C GLU A 87 -10.58 4.24 14.07
N VAL A 88 -9.72 3.26 14.37
CA VAL A 88 -9.29 2.23 13.39
C VAL A 88 -10.51 1.51 12.82
N LYS A 89 -11.37 0.96 13.68
CA LYS A 89 -12.59 0.24 13.26
C LYS A 89 -13.51 1.13 12.42
N ALA A 90 -13.70 2.38 12.84
CA ALA A 90 -14.57 3.31 12.16
C ALA A 90 -13.98 3.80 10.82
N THR A 91 -12.65 3.77 10.64
CA THR A 91 -12.01 4.02 9.35
C THR A 91 -12.05 2.82 8.44
N MET A 92 -11.71 1.61 8.91
CA MET A 92 -11.64 0.42 8.05
C MET A 92 -13.01 -0.01 7.50
N GLY A 93 -14.10 0.50 8.07
CA GLY A 93 -15.41 0.45 7.41
C GLY A 93 -16.16 -0.87 7.60
N LEU A 94 -17.10 -1.10 6.69
CA LEU A 94 -18.09 -2.18 6.72
C LEU A 94 -17.67 -3.32 5.79
N ILE A 95 -18.38 -4.44 5.88
CA ILE A 95 -18.06 -5.68 5.17
C ILE A 95 -17.83 -5.46 3.66
N GLY A 96 -16.72 -5.99 3.14
CA GLY A 96 -16.35 -5.95 1.72
C GLY A 96 -15.51 -4.73 1.30
N ASP A 97 -15.17 -3.82 2.22
CA ASP A 97 -14.35 -2.66 1.87
C ASP A 97 -12.91 -3.05 1.53
N VAL A 98 -12.28 -2.27 0.66
CA VAL A 98 -10.87 -2.39 0.35
C VAL A 98 -10.15 -1.17 0.88
N SER A 99 -8.98 -1.39 1.46
CA SER A 99 -8.15 -0.33 2.04
C SER A 99 -6.73 -0.35 1.51
N THR A 100 -6.11 0.81 1.63
CA THR A 100 -4.68 1.04 1.40
C THR A 100 -4.12 1.87 2.55
N ILE A 101 -2.85 1.67 2.89
CA ILE A 101 -2.13 2.49 3.86
C ILE A 101 -1.14 3.37 3.11
N GLY A 102 -1.28 4.68 3.29
CA GLY A 102 -0.27 5.67 2.94
C GLY A 102 0.74 5.85 4.05
N HIS A 103 2.03 5.90 3.72
CA HIS A 103 3.08 6.26 4.67
C HIS A 103 4.12 7.17 4.01
N CYS A 104 4.22 8.40 4.51
CA CYS A 104 5.30 9.33 4.15
C CYS A 104 6.12 9.62 5.40
N SER A 105 7.44 9.50 5.31
CA SER A 105 8.36 9.66 6.44
C SER A 105 9.64 10.34 6.00
N GLU A 106 10.08 11.34 6.77
CA GLU A 106 11.32 12.06 6.51
C GLU A 106 12.22 12.12 7.75
N GLU A 107 13.52 11.90 7.54
CA GLU A 107 14.52 12.02 8.60
C GLU A 107 14.73 13.51 8.95
N ILE A 108 14.53 13.86 10.22
CA ILE A 108 14.63 15.23 10.69
C ILE A 108 16.04 15.57 11.17
N ARG A 109 16.44 16.82 10.99
CA ARG A 109 17.71 17.34 11.51
C ARG A 109 17.62 17.47 13.04
N ILE A 110 18.42 16.68 13.74
CA ILE A 110 18.50 16.74 15.20
C ILE A 110 19.59 17.75 15.58
N LYS A 111 19.23 18.77 16.37
CA LYS A 111 20.16 19.86 16.79
C LYS A 111 21.47 19.35 17.41
N SER A 112 21.42 18.27 18.19
CA SER A 112 22.60 17.65 18.81
C SER A 112 23.49 16.88 17.82
N GLN A 113 23.04 16.69 16.58
CA GLN A 113 23.71 15.94 15.52
C GLN A 113 23.74 16.77 14.23
N PHE A 114 24.12 18.05 14.31
CA PHE A 114 24.11 18.97 13.16
C PHE A 114 24.98 18.53 11.97
N TRP A 115 25.94 17.63 12.18
CA TRP A 115 26.76 17.01 11.14
C TRP A 115 26.01 15.96 10.30
N ARG A 116 24.87 15.46 10.78
CA ARG A 116 24.01 14.55 10.02
C ARG A 116 23.02 15.37 9.17
N GLY A 117 22.77 14.89 7.96
CA GLY A 117 21.73 15.43 7.10
C GLY A 117 20.33 15.22 7.67
N GLY A 118 19.33 15.79 7.02
CA GLY A 118 17.92 15.71 7.42
C GLY A 118 17.18 16.99 7.09
N MET A 119 15.85 16.88 6.96
CA MET A 119 14.95 18.01 6.79
C MET A 119 14.89 18.80 8.11
N GLU A 120 14.90 20.13 8.04
CA GLU A 120 14.53 20.95 9.21
C GLU A 120 13.02 20.86 9.43
N PRO A 121 12.55 20.32 10.57
CA PRO A 121 11.11 20.17 10.80
C PRO A 121 10.45 21.52 11.00
N GLY A 122 9.26 21.67 10.40
CA GLY A 122 8.44 22.85 10.50
C GLY A 122 6.99 22.56 10.08
N THR A 123 6.12 23.56 10.23
CA THR A 123 4.69 23.45 9.91
C THR A 123 4.46 23.07 8.44
N ARG A 124 5.16 23.72 7.51
CA ARG A 124 5.02 23.48 6.06
C ARG A 124 5.51 22.09 5.66
N GLU A 125 6.60 21.69 6.27
CA GLU A 125 7.21 20.38 6.07
C GLU A 125 6.27 19.27 6.55
N LEU A 126 5.65 19.45 7.72
CA LEU A 126 4.66 18.51 8.24
C LEU A 126 3.41 18.47 7.35
N GLU A 127 2.88 19.61 6.92
CA GLU A 127 1.76 19.67 5.97
C GLU A 127 2.08 18.91 4.67
N SER A 128 3.29 19.09 4.12
CA SER A 128 3.74 18.39 2.92
C SER A 128 3.90 16.88 3.13
N ILE A 129 4.39 16.43 4.29
CA ILE A 129 4.46 15.00 4.65
C ILE A 129 3.04 14.40 4.72
N ILE A 130 2.09 15.12 5.34
CA ILE A 130 0.70 14.68 5.43
C ILE A 130 0.06 14.58 4.04
N GLU A 131 0.19 15.60 3.20
CA GLU A 131 -0.36 15.59 1.84
C GLU A 131 0.22 14.44 1.00
N ARG A 132 1.56 14.28 1.00
CA ARG A 132 2.21 13.20 0.24
C ARG A 132 1.93 11.81 0.79
N SER A 133 1.42 11.66 2.01
CA SER A 133 1.06 10.34 2.55
C SER A 133 0.04 9.61 1.68
N VAL A 134 -0.77 10.32 0.89
CA VAL A 134 -1.73 9.73 -0.05
C VAL A 134 -1.28 9.72 -1.52
N ASP A 135 -0.03 10.09 -1.79
CA ASP A 135 0.56 9.94 -3.13
C ASP A 135 0.63 8.45 -3.51
N LYS A 136 0.35 8.13 -4.78
CA LYS A 136 0.33 6.73 -5.27
C LYS A 136 1.60 5.93 -4.97
N ASN A 137 2.76 6.57 -4.83
CA ASN A 137 4.02 5.89 -4.53
C ASN A 137 4.24 5.62 -3.03
N ASN A 138 3.46 6.28 -2.17
CA ASN A 138 3.52 6.12 -0.71
C ASN A 138 2.41 5.22 -0.17
N LEU A 139 1.45 4.83 -1.02
CA LEU A 139 0.38 3.89 -0.69
C LEU A 139 0.88 2.45 -0.75
N THR A 140 0.36 1.56 0.11
CA THR A 140 0.64 0.12 0.03
C THR A 140 0.03 -0.48 -1.22
N PHE A 141 -1.09 0.06 -1.69
CA PHE A 141 -1.69 -0.24 -2.97
C PHE A 141 -1.89 1.05 -3.76
N PRO A 142 -1.26 1.21 -4.94
CA PRO A 142 -1.35 2.42 -5.73
C PRO A 142 -2.74 2.55 -6.35
N THR A 143 -3.45 3.60 -5.97
CA THR A 143 -4.85 3.84 -6.33
C THR A 143 -5.12 5.34 -6.27
N ASP A 144 -6.12 5.81 -7.01
CA ASP A 144 -6.75 7.08 -6.72
C ASP A 144 -7.55 6.97 -5.41
N VAL A 145 -7.25 7.84 -4.46
CA VAL A 145 -7.91 7.89 -3.15
C VAL A 145 -9.17 8.75 -3.16
N SER A 146 -9.46 9.44 -4.27
CA SER A 146 -10.65 10.27 -4.41
C SER A 146 -11.93 9.43 -4.36
N GLY A 147 -12.96 9.94 -3.68
CA GLY A 147 -14.21 9.21 -3.50
C GLY A 147 -14.12 7.99 -2.56
N ALA A 148 -13.06 7.91 -1.75
CA ALA A 148 -12.99 6.95 -0.66
C ALA A 148 -14.16 7.16 0.33
N ARG A 149 -14.52 6.10 1.06
CA ARG A 149 -15.61 6.18 2.05
C ARG A 149 -15.15 6.83 3.35
N SER A 150 -13.93 6.54 3.77
CA SER A 150 -13.38 6.97 5.04
C SER A 150 -11.87 7.05 4.97
N ALA A 151 -11.31 7.97 5.75
CA ALA A 151 -9.88 8.07 5.94
C ALA A 151 -9.51 8.43 7.37
N SER A 152 -8.31 8.04 7.79
CA SER A 152 -7.68 8.49 9.04
C SER A 152 -6.22 8.85 8.87
N LEU A 153 -5.75 9.77 9.72
CA LEU A 153 -4.37 10.25 9.77
C LEU A 153 -3.76 10.01 11.15
N ILE A 154 -2.57 9.42 11.20
CA ILE A 154 -1.72 9.40 12.39
C ILE A 154 -0.43 10.13 12.07
N VAL A 155 -0.07 11.12 12.89
CA VAL A 155 1.20 11.84 12.75
C VAL A 155 2.19 11.36 13.80
N HIS A 156 3.30 10.77 13.37
CA HIS A 156 4.33 10.23 14.25
C HIS A 156 5.58 11.13 14.20
N GLY A 157 6.08 11.52 15.37
CA GLY A 157 7.22 12.41 15.45
C GLY A 157 7.58 12.77 16.89
N ARG A 158 8.65 13.54 17.05
CA ARG A 158 9.00 14.10 18.36
C ARG A 158 7.94 15.12 18.81
N PRO A 159 7.58 15.18 20.10
CA PRO A 159 6.53 16.08 20.60
C PRO A 159 6.68 17.53 20.15
N GLU A 160 7.90 18.05 20.11
CA GLU A 160 8.24 19.42 19.69
C GLU A 160 8.03 19.71 18.19
N HIS A 161 7.80 18.67 17.38
CA HIS A 161 7.56 18.74 15.94
C HIS A 161 6.14 18.32 15.54
N LEU A 162 5.27 18.02 16.52
CA LEU A 162 3.86 17.72 16.31
C LEU A 162 3.04 19.01 16.42
N TYR A 163 3.08 19.81 15.35
CA TYR A 163 2.43 21.13 15.31
C TYR A 163 0.92 20.99 15.09
N THR A 164 0.11 21.23 16.13
CA THR A 164 -1.37 21.07 16.09
C THR A 164 -2.02 21.79 14.91
N GLN A 165 -1.59 23.02 14.61
CA GLN A 165 -2.12 23.79 13.48
C GLN A 165 -1.77 23.16 12.13
N ALA A 166 -0.54 22.64 11.97
CA ALA A 166 -0.12 21.96 10.74
C ALA A 166 -0.91 20.68 10.52
N ILE A 167 -1.13 19.90 11.60
CA ILE A 167 -1.93 18.68 11.57
C ILE A 167 -3.37 19.00 11.18
N ALA A 168 -3.96 20.07 11.73
CA ALA A 168 -5.31 20.50 11.39
C ALA A 168 -5.44 20.90 9.90
N LEU A 169 -4.47 21.64 9.36
CA LEU A 169 -4.44 22.03 7.94
C LEU A 169 -4.23 20.82 7.02
N GLY A 170 -3.26 19.96 7.34
CA GLY A 170 -3.02 18.71 6.60
C GLY A 170 -4.22 17.78 6.61
N ARG A 171 -4.95 17.70 7.73
CA ARG A 171 -6.20 16.93 7.84
C ARG A 171 -7.28 17.48 6.91
N THR A 172 -7.50 18.80 6.88
CA THR A 172 -8.42 19.44 5.93
C THR A 172 -8.00 19.14 4.49
N ARG A 173 -6.70 19.18 4.20
CA ARG A 173 -6.18 18.85 2.87
C ARG A 173 -6.47 17.40 2.48
N LEU A 174 -6.33 16.45 3.42
CA LEU A 174 -6.69 15.05 3.18
C LEU A 174 -8.19 14.86 2.96
N GLU A 175 -9.06 15.62 3.64
CA GLU A 175 -10.51 15.61 3.41
C GLU A 175 -10.84 15.98 1.95
N GLU A 176 -10.16 16.98 1.40
CA GLU A 176 -10.28 17.38 -0.01
C GLU A 176 -9.77 16.28 -0.96
N LEU A 177 -8.54 15.79 -0.76
CA LEU A 177 -7.89 14.83 -1.65
C LEU A 177 -8.63 13.48 -1.70
N THR A 178 -9.16 13.03 -0.56
CA THR A 178 -9.91 11.77 -0.47
C THR A 178 -11.41 11.97 -0.71
N THR A 179 -11.89 13.21 -0.74
CA THR A 179 -13.32 13.57 -0.85
C THR A 179 -14.18 13.02 0.30
N VAL A 180 -13.58 12.78 1.47
CA VAL A 180 -14.30 12.33 2.66
C VAL A 180 -14.79 13.51 3.48
N GLY A 181 -15.97 13.39 4.09
CA GLY A 181 -16.55 14.48 4.88
C GLY A 181 -15.77 14.83 6.15
N LYS A 182 -15.08 13.86 6.76
CA LYS A 182 -14.18 14.10 7.89
C LYS A 182 -13.10 13.02 7.97
N VAL A 183 -11.85 13.45 8.12
CA VAL A 183 -10.72 12.56 8.42
C VAL A 183 -10.59 12.40 9.93
N ARG A 184 -10.58 11.14 10.40
CA ARG A 184 -10.25 10.80 11.79
C ARG A 184 -8.76 11.01 12.01
N TYR A 185 -8.33 11.42 13.19
CA TYR A 185 -6.91 11.66 13.38
C TYR A 185 -6.44 11.43 14.80
N GLY A 186 -5.13 11.27 14.95
CA GLY A 186 -4.43 11.44 16.20
C GLY A 186 -2.94 11.60 15.97
N ASP A 187 -2.20 11.74 17.05
CA ASP A 187 -0.74 11.81 17.00
C ASP A 187 -0.08 10.68 17.78
N TYR A 188 1.18 10.44 17.44
CA TYR A 188 2.03 9.43 18.05
C TYR A 188 3.33 10.13 18.48
N PRO A 189 3.42 10.62 19.71
CA PRO A 189 4.60 11.31 20.20
C PRO A 189 5.70 10.32 20.58
N ASP A 190 6.86 10.44 19.94
CA ASP A 190 8.03 9.60 20.20
C ASP A 190 9.28 10.46 20.36
N ARG A 191 9.85 10.51 21.57
CA ARG A 191 11.05 11.33 21.86
C ARG A 191 12.33 10.77 21.22
N ARG A 192 12.34 9.48 20.86
CA ARG A 192 13.53 8.77 20.36
C ARG A 192 13.59 8.71 18.85
N THR A 193 12.46 8.93 18.15
CA THR A 193 12.45 8.92 16.70
C THR A 193 13.39 9.99 16.11
N LYS A 194 13.93 9.65 14.95
CA LYS A 194 14.66 10.57 14.07
C LYS A 194 13.84 10.93 12.83
N TYR A 195 12.56 10.55 12.81
CA TYR A 195 11.65 10.76 11.70
C TYR A 195 10.46 11.62 12.10
N LEU A 196 9.96 12.38 11.14
CA LEU A 196 8.61 12.93 11.15
C LEU A 196 7.83 12.24 10.04
N SER A 197 6.69 11.65 10.36
CA SER A 197 5.91 10.86 9.41
C SER A 197 4.41 11.04 9.56
N ALA A 198 3.70 10.75 8.47
CA ALA A 198 2.26 10.67 8.40
C ALA A 198 1.87 9.28 7.87
N ILE A 199 0.99 8.62 8.62
CA ILE A 199 0.38 7.34 8.24
C ILE A 199 -1.10 7.60 7.99
N THR A 200 -1.55 7.35 6.76
CA THR A 200 -2.94 7.54 6.36
C THR A 200 -3.56 6.20 6.03
N ILE A 201 -4.73 5.88 6.59
CA ILE A 201 -5.52 4.72 6.17
C ILE A 201 -6.65 5.25 5.31
N VAL A 202 -6.75 4.79 4.07
CA VAL A 202 -7.87 5.12 3.17
C VAL A 202 -8.67 3.85 2.93
N SER A 203 -9.98 3.90 3.23
CA SER A 203 -10.88 2.74 3.12
C SER A 203 -12.08 3.03 2.23
N GLY A 204 -12.61 1.95 1.65
CA GLY A 204 -13.66 2.02 0.65
C GLY A 204 -13.14 2.63 -0.66
N ILE A 205 -11.88 2.33 -1.03
CA ILE A 205 -11.33 2.74 -2.33
C ILE A 205 -12.11 2.06 -3.46
N ASN A 206 -12.26 2.77 -4.58
CA ASN A 206 -13.01 2.30 -5.75
C ASN A 206 -12.16 2.22 -7.03
N ASP A 207 -10.94 2.77 -7.03
CA ASP A 207 -9.99 2.64 -8.13
C ASP A 207 -9.20 1.33 -8.04
N PHE A 208 -9.60 0.37 -8.88
CA PHE A 208 -8.95 -0.92 -9.06
C PHE A 208 -8.17 -1.02 -10.38
N THR A 209 -7.77 0.12 -10.97
CA THR A 209 -7.01 0.16 -12.24
C THR A 209 -5.78 -0.75 -12.19
N ARG A 210 -5.11 -0.85 -11.03
CA ARG A 210 -3.96 -1.74 -10.86
C ARG A 210 -4.32 -3.23 -10.99
N LEU A 211 -5.49 -3.66 -10.52
CA LEU A 211 -5.98 -5.03 -10.73
C LEU A 211 -6.40 -5.25 -12.19
N ASP A 212 -7.01 -4.25 -12.84
CA ASP A 212 -7.37 -4.33 -14.26
C ASP A 212 -6.13 -4.44 -15.15
N GLN A 213 -5.05 -3.76 -14.81
CA GLN A 213 -3.75 -3.92 -15.45
C GLN A 213 -3.21 -5.34 -15.31
N MET A 214 -3.36 -5.98 -14.13
CA MET A 214 -2.98 -7.38 -13.94
C MET A 214 -3.83 -8.32 -14.80
N LYS A 215 -5.15 -8.09 -14.86
CA LYS A 215 -6.08 -8.85 -15.72
C LYS A 215 -5.66 -8.76 -17.19
N LYS A 216 -5.39 -7.55 -17.68
CA LYS A 216 -4.93 -7.31 -19.04
C LYS A 216 -3.60 -8.02 -19.32
N ARG A 217 -2.65 -7.92 -18.39
CA ARG A 217 -1.34 -8.58 -18.51
C ARG A 217 -1.45 -10.10 -18.62
N VAL A 218 -2.34 -10.72 -17.85
CA VAL A 218 -2.63 -12.16 -17.96
C VAL A 218 -3.15 -12.53 -19.35
N GLN A 219 -4.06 -11.73 -19.93
CA GLN A 219 -4.59 -11.96 -21.28
C GLN A 219 -3.49 -11.86 -22.34
N GLU A 220 -2.61 -10.87 -22.24
CA GLU A 220 -1.46 -10.71 -23.14
C GLU A 220 -0.50 -11.91 -23.08
N LEU A 221 -0.17 -12.38 -21.89
CA LEU A 221 0.73 -13.53 -21.70
C LEU A 221 0.12 -14.83 -22.25
N ASN A 222 -1.17 -15.05 -22.01
CA ASN A 222 -1.87 -16.24 -22.51
C ASN A 222 -2.13 -16.20 -24.01
N GLY A 223 -2.39 -15.02 -24.58
CA GLY A 223 -2.57 -14.83 -26.02
C GLY A 223 -1.26 -14.85 -26.81
N SER A 224 -0.12 -14.65 -26.14
CA SER A 224 1.23 -14.73 -26.74
C SER A 224 1.86 -16.12 -26.63
N ALA A 225 1.22 -17.07 -25.95
CA ALA A 225 1.68 -18.46 -25.95
C ALA A 225 1.45 -19.05 -27.35
N PRO A 226 2.47 -19.61 -28.02
CA PRO A 226 2.23 -20.34 -29.26
C PRO A 226 1.26 -21.46 -28.96
N SER A 227 0.17 -21.51 -29.74
CA SER A 227 -0.77 -22.61 -29.73
C SER A 227 -0.06 -23.90 -30.13
N ASN A 228 0.52 -24.62 -29.16
CA ASN A 228 0.93 -26.00 -29.37
C ASN A 228 -0.33 -26.88 -29.37
N SER A 229 -1.17 -26.71 -30.39
CA SER A 229 -2.06 -27.77 -30.84
C SER A 229 -1.17 -28.79 -31.55
N HIS A 230 -0.63 -29.74 -30.80
CA HIS A 230 -0.22 -31.00 -31.40
C HIS A 230 -1.49 -31.66 -31.96
N ILE A 231 -1.72 -31.44 -33.26
CA ILE A 231 -2.62 -32.25 -34.06
C ILE A 231 -1.91 -33.60 -34.21
N THR A 232 -2.28 -34.57 -33.38
CA THR A 232 -2.10 -35.98 -33.71
C THR A 232 -3.18 -36.34 -34.72
N THR A 233 -2.88 -36.18 -36.01
CA THR A 233 -3.60 -36.89 -37.06
C THR A 233 -3.22 -38.36 -36.97
N ASP A 234 -4.08 -39.17 -36.34
CA ASP A 234 -4.09 -40.61 -36.54
C ASP A 234 -4.62 -40.89 -37.96
N SER A 235 -3.70 -40.92 -38.93
CA SER A 235 -3.97 -41.50 -40.25
C SER A 235 -3.79 -43.01 -40.16
N VAL A 236 -4.87 -43.73 -39.82
CA VAL A 236 -4.95 -45.17 -40.04
C VAL A 236 -5.33 -45.40 -41.51
N VAL A 237 -4.30 -45.69 -42.33
CA VAL A 237 -4.49 -46.28 -43.65
C VAL A 237 -4.45 -47.80 -43.48
N VAL A 238 -5.61 -48.46 -43.61
CA VAL A 238 -5.67 -49.91 -43.83
C VAL A 238 -6.21 -50.12 -45.24
N GLY A 239 -5.32 -50.60 -46.12
CA GLY A 239 -5.66 -51.02 -47.48
C GLY A 239 -6.46 -52.32 -47.51
N PRO A 240 -7.04 -52.69 -48.67
CA PRO A 240 -8.00 -53.77 -48.78
C PRO A 240 -7.29 -55.13 -48.78
N SER A 241 -7.94 -56.16 -48.23
CA SER A 241 -7.57 -57.56 -48.48
C SER A 241 -8.80 -58.32 -48.93
N THR A 242 -8.75 -58.70 -50.20
CA THR A 242 -9.58 -59.69 -50.87
C THR A 242 -9.18 -61.10 -50.47
N VAL A 243 -10.20 -61.92 -50.16
CA VAL A 243 -10.50 -63.32 -50.56
C VAL A 243 -11.22 -64.00 -49.39
#